data_AF-G7WP72-F1
#
_entry.id   AF-G7WP72-F1
#
_cell.length_a   1.000
_cell.length_b   1.000
_cell.length_c   1.000
_cell.angle_alpha   90.00
_cell.angle_beta   90.00
_cell.angle_gamma   90.00
#
_symmetry.space_group_name_H-M   'P 1'
#
loop_
_entity.id
_entity.type
_entity.pdbx_description
1 polymer ?
#
loop_
_entity_poly.entity_id
_entity_poly.type
_entity_poly.pdbx_seq_one_letter_code
_entity_poly.pdbx_strand_id
1 'polypeptide(L)'
;MRSDHKHFLIVGAITLTAVLVALFSLNSTLGSDQEPIRAPDFSGTTQDGQNFSLSDFEGEVVVLHITNIESPLCIECEKALASQIGELQRLVENKPDVNLVTLNVRKNPYSKDGSTLSESWWGTEVSWIWAEDFEPYRIAARYVDFTNFEGGFSNPTILLIDREGMVVGIYHVYQLGKGMIDGVQDAPTLQAKVEALERGEWVGMEGAVSLHKVTLIGMFGLGIITSFSPCSLALLIAMFSYIMTSRRRKVLSDEEDYGSSAREGLWIGIAFTLGMAIVFFVLGLFISNLGVFVRDSRFFDLAAGILLVALGINVFKPIGEILEPIKARLPARRGEEEEFRERKGLMERAVNLSIGLFKHSVFIGAFTLGVFFALGWAPCAISLVFPALIWLISQDISALTGGLMLFVFGVGHGVPIIPIATFSRSFGGKLGEEYLAVGSAIVKAFGIMIIITGLVYAARYFGYKLW
;
A
#
# COMPACT_ATOMS: atom_id res chain seq x y z
N MET A 1 -17.01 -3.56 45.70
CA MET A 1 -17.13 -3.06 44.32
C MET A 1 -15.81 -2.85 43.56
N ARG A 2 -14.60 -2.94 44.18
CA ARG A 2 -13.30 -2.72 43.50
C ARG A 2 -12.66 -3.99 42.87
N SER A 3 -13.29 -5.16 43.04
CA SER A 3 -12.78 -6.47 42.56
C SER A 3 -13.26 -6.81 41.14
N ASP A 4 -14.52 -6.51 40.82
CA ASP A 4 -15.13 -6.92 39.54
C ASP A 4 -14.56 -6.18 38.31
N HIS A 5 -14.12 -4.93 38.49
CA HIS A 5 -13.51 -4.16 37.40
C HIS A 5 -12.11 -4.66 36.98
N LYS A 6 -11.37 -5.31 37.89
CA LYS A 6 -10.06 -5.91 37.54
C LYS A 6 -10.25 -7.17 36.69
N HIS A 7 -11.27 -7.95 37.01
CA HIS A 7 -11.66 -9.10 36.18
C HIS A 7 -12.14 -8.65 34.80
N PHE A 8 -12.97 -7.61 34.70
CA PHE A 8 -13.47 -7.15 33.40
C PHE A 8 -12.36 -6.64 32.45
N LEU A 9 -11.33 -5.97 32.99
CA LEU A 9 -10.22 -5.44 32.19
C LEU A 9 -9.21 -6.52 31.78
N ILE A 10 -8.95 -7.50 32.65
CA ILE A 10 -8.08 -8.64 32.34
C ILE A 10 -8.79 -9.56 31.35
N VAL A 11 -10.08 -9.82 31.55
CA VAL A 11 -10.91 -10.58 30.61
C VAL A 11 -11.04 -9.83 29.29
N GLY A 12 -11.20 -8.50 29.28
CA GLY A 12 -11.24 -7.68 28.06
C GLY A 12 -9.93 -7.68 27.26
N ALA A 13 -8.78 -7.55 27.95
CA ALA A 13 -7.48 -7.62 27.30
C ALA A 13 -7.17 -9.05 26.80
N ILE A 14 -7.48 -10.08 27.60
CA ILE A 14 -7.29 -11.48 27.21
C ILE A 14 -8.23 -11.87 26.07
N THR A 15 -9.47 -11.40 26.06
CA THR A 15 -10.42 -11.65 24.96
C THR A 15 -10.03 -10.91 23.70
N LEU A 16 -9.58 -9.66 23.77
CA LEU A 16 -9.05 -8.95 22.59
C LEU A 16 -7.79 -9.62 22.05
N THR A 17 -6.89 -10.07 22.92
CA THR A 17 -5.67 -10.79 22.53
C THR A 17 -6.00 -12.18 21.98
N ALA A 18 -6.96 -12.88 22.58
CA ALA A 18 -7.43 -14.18 22.10
C ALA A 18 -8.22 -14.09 20.79
N VAL A 19 -8.96 -12.99 20.57
CA VAL A 19 -9.63 -12.70 19.28
C VAL A 19 -8.59 -12.33 18.23
N LEU A 20 -7.58 -11.52 18.57
CA LEU A 20 -6.47 -11.22 17.67
C LEU A 20 -5.66 -12.48 17.33
N VAL A 21 -5.41 -13.36 18.31
CA VAL A 21 -4.73 -14.65 18.11
C VAL A 21 -5.63 -15.64 17.36
N ALA A 22 -6.94 -15.67 17.59
CA ALA A 22 -7.87 -16.51 16.82
C ALA A 22 -7.99 -16.03 15.36
N LEU A 23 -8.05 -14.72 15.13
CA LEU A 23 -7.94 -14.10 13.79
C LEU A 23 -6.57 -14.38 13.15
N PHE A 24 -5.51 -14.47 13.96
CA PHE A 24 -4.16 -14.85 13.53
C PHE A 24 -4.08 -16.33 13.12
N SER A 25 -4.70 -17.23 13.89
CA SER A 25 -4.72 -18.67 13.65
C SER A 25 -5.64 -19.09 12.51
N LEU A 26 -6.72 -18.35 12.25
CA LEU A 26 -7.64 -18.63 11.13
C LEU A 26 -7.06 -18.29 9.75
N ASN A 27 -5.98 -17.49 9.68
CA ASN A 27 -5.35 -17.07 8.41
C ASN A 27 -3.93 -17.63 8.19
N SER A 28 -3.36 -18.33 9.16
CA SER A 28 -2.00 -18.92 9.05
C SER A 28 -1.97 -20.30 8.40
N THR A 29 -3.11 -20.85 7.97
CA THR A 29 -3.20 -22.15 7.31
C THR A 29 -3.74 -21.98 5.90
N LEU A 30 -2.90 -21.56 4.95
CA LEU A 30 -3.16 -21.77 3.53
C LEU A 30 -1.88 -21.56 2.72
N GLY A 31 -1.35 -22.65 2.16
CA GLY A 31 -0.53 -22.59 0.96
C GLY A 31 0.78 -23.37 1.02
N SER A 32 0.70 -24.69 0.80
CA SER A 32 1.80 -25.43 0.16
C SER A 32 1.32 -26.36 -0.98
N ASP A 33 0.03 -26.35 -1.32
CA ASP A 33 -0.47 -26.97 -2.55
C ASP A 33 -1.19 -25.85 -3.33
N GLN A 34 -0.63 -25.42 -4.47
CA GLN A 34 -1.24 -24.36 -5.28
C GLN A 34 -2.46 -24.95 -6.01
N GLU A 35 -3.66 -24.73 -5.45
CA GLU A 35 -4.92 -24.97 -6.15
C GLU A 35 -5.01 -24.10 -7.41
N PRO A 36 -5.61 -24.59 -8.52
CA PRO A 36 -5.88 -23.80 -9.72
C PRO A 36 -6.57 -22.47 -9.37
N ILE A 37 -6.16 -21.37 -10.01
CA ILE A 37 -6.69 -20.03 -9.75
C ILE A 37 -7.58 -19.61 -10.91
N ARG A 38 -8.78 -19.09 -10.63
CA ARG A 38 -9.69 -18.59 -11.67
C ARG A 38 -9.03 -17.44 -12.46
N ALA A 39 -9.02 -17.53 -13.78
CA ALA A 39 -8.53 -16.47 -14.65
C ALA A 39 -9.41 -15.22 -14.50
N PRO A 40 -8.83 -14.02 -14.26
CA PRO A 40 -9.61 -12.79 -14.24
C PRO A 40 -10.27 -12.54 -15.59
N ASP A 41 -11.58 -12.38 -15.62
CA ASP A 41 -12.27 -12.04 -16.88
C ASP A 41 -11.90 -10.63 -17.35
N PHE A 42 -11.88 -10.45 -18.66
CA PHE A 42 -11.63 -9.18 -19.31
C PHE A 42 -12.33 -9.13 -20.67
N SER A 43 -12.66 -7.92 -21.10
CA SER A 43 -13.14 -7.66 -22.46
C SER A 43 -12.10 -6.84 -23.21
N GLY A 44 -11.79 -7.27 -24.43
CA GLY A 44 -10.82 -6.65 -25.32
C GLY A 44 -11.38 -6.43 -26.71
N THR A 45 -10.57 -5.78 -27.54
CA THR A 45 -10.88 -5.59 -28.96
C THR A 45 -9.79 -6.29 -29.77
N THR A 46 -10.20 -7.08 -30.76
CA THR A 46 -9.30 -7.78 -31.69
C THR A 46 -8.65 -6.81 -32.68
N GLN A 47 -7.67 -7.29 -33.45
CA GLN A 47 -7.04 -6.51 -34.53
C GLN A 47 -8.04 -5.98 -35.58
N ASP A 48 -9.16 -6.69 -35.78
CA ASP A 48 -10.20 -6.32 -36.75
C ASP A 48 -11.28 -5.39 -36.15
N GLY A 49 -11.12 -4.97 -34.89
CA GLY A 49 -12.08 -4.10 -34.21
C GLY A 49 -13.30 -4.83 -33.62
N GLN A 50 -13.30 -6.16 -33.56
CA GLN A 50 -14.36 -6.93 -32.92
C GLN A 50 -14.13 -7.01 -31.42
N ASN A 51 -15.21 -6.90 -30.63
CA ASN A 51 -15.11 -7.08 -29.18
C ASN A 51 -15.18 -8.56 -28.83
N PHE A 52 -14.38 -8.98 -27.86
CA PHE A 52 -14.43 -10.31 -27.28
C PHE A 52 -14.29 -10.22 -25.75
N SER A 53 -14.78 -11.20 -25.03
CA SER A 53 -14.54 -11.41 -23.60
C SER A 53 -13.85 -12.75 -23.39
N LEU A 54 -13.05 -12.86 -22.32
CA LEU A 54 -12.48 -14.15 -21.96
C LEU A 54 -13.58 -15.17 -21.60
N SER A 55 -14.68 -14.71 -21.00
CA SER A 55 -15.88 -15.51 -20.77
C SER A 55 -16.54 -16.09 -22.04
N ASP A 56 -16.25 -15.55 -23.23
CA ASP A 56 -16.79 -16.13 -24.48
C ASP A 56 -16.18 -17.51 -24.78
N PHE A 57 -15.07 -17.86 -24.13
CA PHE A 57 -14.37 -19.14 -24.26
C PHE A 57 -14.69 -20.13 -23.12
N GLU A 58 -15.72 -19.87 -22.30
CA GLU A 58 -16.15 -20.81 -21.27
C GLU A 58 -16.51 -22.18 -21.87
N GLY A 59 -15.91 -23.26 -21.36
CA GLY A 59 -16.04 -24.61 -21.89
C GLY A 59 -14.95 -25.02 -22.88
N GLU A 60 -14.07 -24.10 -23.28
CA GLU A 60 -12.95 -24.33 -24.19
C GLU A 60 -11.60 -24.08 -23.49
N VAL A 61 -10.53 -24.67 -24.02
CA VAL A 61 -9.17 -24.46 -23.50
C VAL A 61 -8.58 -23.24 -24.17
N VAL A 62 -8.02 -22.30 -23.39
CA VAL A 62 -7.42 -21.07 -23.91
C VAL A 62 -5.93 -21.01 -23.58
N VAL A 63 -5.14 -20.71 -24.60
CA VAL A 63 -3.73 -20.32 -24.44
C VAL A 63 -3.69 -18.79 -24.42
N LEU A 64 -3.43 -18.21 -23.25
CA LEU A 64 -3.30 -16.76 -23.08
C LEU A 64 -1.82 -16.37 -23.03
N HIS A 65 -1.37 -15.66 -24.06
CA HIS A 65 -0.01 -15.14 -24.19
C HIS A 65 0.01 -13.65 -23.81
N ILE A 66 0.75 -13.29 -22.77
CA ILE A 66 0.90 -11.90 -22.34
C ILE A 66 2.31 -11.43 -22.70
N THR A 67 2.39 -10.32 -23.42
CA THR A 67 3.66 -9.82 -23.96
C THR A 67 3.76 -8.30 -23.94
N ASN A 68 4.98 -7.78 -24.03
CA ASN A 68 5.27 -6.37 -24.31
C ASN A 68 6.33 -6.30 -25.41
N ILE A 69 5.87 -6.09 -26.65
CA ILE A 69 6.74 -6.03 -27.83
C ILE A 69 7.43 -4.67 -28.02
N GLU A 70 6.88 -3.58 -27.49
CA GLU A 70 7.34 -2.22 -27.80
C GLU A 70 8.68 -1.85 -27.12
N SER A 71 9.07 -2.58 -26.08
CA SER A 71 10.21 -2.26 -25.25
C SER A 71 11.10 -3.48 -25.00
N PRO A 72 11.70 -4.13 -26.03
CA PRO A 72 12.72 -5.13 -25.81
C PRO A 72 13.97 -4.40 -25.32
N LEU A 73 14.13 -4.34 -23.99
CA LEU A 73 15.24 -3.63 -23.33
C LEU A 73 16.59 -4.32 -23.53
N CYS A 74 16.64 -5.47 -24.22
CA CYS A 74 17.85 -6.26 -24.45
C CYS A 74 17.75 -7.17 -25.68
N ILE A 75 18.90 -7.54 -26.27
CA ILE A 75 18.98 -8.40 -27.46
C ILE A 75 18.46 -9.82 -27.16
N GLU A 76 18.76 -10.32 -25.97
CA GLU A 76 18.31 -11.64 -25.49
C GLU A 76 16.79 -11.66 -25.29
N CYS A 77 16.23 -10.56 -24.79
CA CYS A 77 14.79 -10.35 -24.60
C CYS A 77 14.08 -10.43 -25.95
N GLU A 78 14.60 -9.70 -26.94
CA GLU A 78 14.06 -9.69 -28.30
C GLU A 78 14.11 -11.08 -28.94
N LYS A 79 15.22 -11.80 -28.77
CA LYS A 79 15.35 -13.19 -29.24
C LYS A 79 14.34 -14.13 -28.60
N ALA A 80 14.10 -13.99 -27.30
CA ALA A 80 13.12 -14.80 -26.57
C ALA A 80 11.69 -14.51 -27.05
N LEU A 81 11.36 -13.22 -27.23
CA LEU A 81 10.07 -12.79 -27.77
C LEU A 81 9.85 -13.32 -29.19
N ALA A 82 10.80 -13.09 -30.10
CA ALA A 82 10.73 -13.53 -31.49
C ALA A 82 10.59 -15.07 -31.58
N SER A 83 11.40 -15.79 -30.80
CA SER A 83 11.32 -17.26 -30.74
C SER A 83 9.95 -17.73 -30.26
N GLN A 84 9.41 -17.12 -29.19
CA GLN A 84 8.12 -17.52 -28.65
C GLN A 84 6.96 -17.23 -29.61
N ILE A 85 6.96 -16.08 -30.26
CA ILE A 85 5.94 -15.75 -31.26
C ILE A 85 6.01 -16.72 -32.45
N GLY A 86 7.21 -17.09 -32.89
CA GLY A 86 7.38 -18.09 -33.94
C GLY A 86 6.82 -19.47 -33.57
N GLU A 87 6.98 -19.91 -32.31
CA GLU A 87 6.36 -21.16 -31.82
C GLU A 87 4.83 -21.05 -31.71
N LEU A 88 4.30 -19.90 -31.33
CA LEU A 88 2.84 -19.67 -31.30
C LEU A 88 2.23 -19.70 -32.70
N GLN A 89 2.91 -19.13 -33.70
CA GLN A 89 2.50 -19.25 -35.10
C GLN A 89 2.44 -20.71 -35.53
N ARG A 90 3.49 -21.50 -35.24
CA ARG A 90 3.52 -22.94 -35.52
C ARG A 90 2.42 -23.71 -34.80
N LEU A 91 2.06 -23.31 -33.57
CA LEU A 91 0.97 -23.93 -32.82
C LEU A 91 -0.37 -23.75 -33.57
N VAL A 92 -0.66 -22.55 -34.05
CA VAL A 92 -1.88 -22.25 -34.82
C VAL A 92 -1.87 -22.98 -36.18
N GLU A 93 -0.71 -23.07 -36.83
CA GLU A 93 -0.55 -23.84 -38.09
C GLU A 93 -0.79 -25.35 -37.88
N ASN A 94 -0.33 -25.90 -36.75
CA ASN A 94 -0.48 -27.33 -36.43
C ASN A 94 -1.88 -27.68 -35.89
N LYS A 95 -2.52 -26.77 -35.14
CA LYS A 95 -3.85 -26.92 -34.55
C LYS A 95 -4.70 -25.66 -34.82
N PRO A 96 -5.39 -25.59 -35.98
CA PRO A 96 -6.14 -24.39 -36.38
C PRO A 96 -7.33 -24.04 -35.48
N ASP A 97 -7.82 -24.99 -34.69
CA ASP A 97 -8.90 -24.86 -33.73
C ASP A 97 -8.43 -24.42 -32.33
N VAL A 98 -7.14 -24.10 -32.14
CA VAL A 98 -6.62 -23.64 -30.85
C VAL A 98 -7.12 -22.22 -30.53
N ASN A 99 -7.68 -22.02 -29.34
CA ASN A 99 -8.00 -20.68 -28.84
C ASN A 99 -6.74 -20.02 -28.28
N LEU A 100 -6.00 -19.35 -29.15
CA LEU A 100 -4.84 -18.54 -28.78
C LEU A 100 -5.23 -17.05 -28.71
N VAL A 101 -5.04 -16.46 -27.54
CA VAL A 101 -5.26 -15.03 -27.30
C VAL A 101 -3.93 -14.40 -26.88
N THR A 102 -3.49 -13.38 -27.60
CA THR A 102 -2.35 -12.56 -27.20
C THR A 102 -2.82 -11.22 -26.64
N LEU A 103 -2.41 -10.92 -25.40
CA LEU A 103 -2.56 -9.63 -24.76
C LEU A 103 -1.22 -8.90 -24.81
N ASN A 104 -1.12 -7.90 -25.68
CA ASN A 104 0.08 -7.07 -25.80
C ASN A 104 -0.07 -5.78 -24.97
N VAL A 105 0.87 -5.58 -24.05
CA VAL A 105 0.91 -4.46 -23.11
C VAL A 105 1.64 -3.30 -23.77
N ARG A 106 0.91 -2.24 -24.12
CA ARG A 106 1.42 -1.11 -24.89
C ARG A 106 1.61 0.15 -24.05
N LYS A 107 2.84 0.66 -24.05
CA LYS A 107 3.20 1.90 -23.34
C LYS A 107 2.82 3.14 -24.14
N ASN A 108 2.89 3.08 -25.47
CA ASN A 108 2.68 4.25 -26.31
C ASN A 108 1.48 4.03 -27.25
N PRO A 109 0.38 4.80 -27.10
CA PRO A 109 -0.78 4.72 -27.99
C PRO A 109 -0.48 5.07 -29.45
N TYR A 110 0.62 5.79 -29.70
CA TYR A 110 0.98 6.28 -31.04
C TYR A 110 1.97 5.37 -31.80
N SER A 111 2.48 4.29 -31.20
CA SER A 111 3.27 3.30 -31.94
C SER A 111 2.39 2.49 -32.88
N LYS A 112 3.03 1.73 -33.77
CA LYS A 112 2.36 0.66 -34.49
C LYS A 112 1.83 -0.38 -33.49
N ASP A 113 0.70 -0.98 -33.85
CA ASP A 113 0.12 -2.18 -33.24
C ASP A 113 1.11 -3.35 -33.19
N GLY A 114 0.95 -4.18 -32.17
CA GLY A 114 1.86 -5.28 -31.86
C GLY A 114 1.88 -6.36 -32.93
N SER A 115 0.74 -6.64 -33.57
CA SER A 115 0.65 -7.55 -34.72
C SER A 115 1.46 -7.02 -35.90
N THR A 116 1.27 -5.76 -36.30
CA THR A 116 2.09 -5.12 -37.35
C THR A 116 3.58 -5.08 -36.99
N LEU A 117 3.91 -4.88 -35.70
CA LEU A 117 5.30 -4.95 -35.25
C LEU A 117 5.88 -6.35 -35.40
N SER A 118 5.16 -7.39 -34.97
CA SER A 118 5.54 -8.80 -35.13
C SER A 118 5.81 -9.15 -36.59
N GLU A 119 4.92 -8.77 -37.50
CA GLU A 119 5.10 -8.97 -38.94
C GLU A 119 6.33 -8.23 -39.47
N SER A 120 6.49 -6.96 -39.10
CA SER A 120 7.58 -6.13 -39.63
C SER A 120 8.96 -6.48 -39.08
N TRP A 121 9.05 -6.96 -37.84
CA TRP A 121 10.31 -7.24 -37.16
C TRP A 121 10.74 -8.69 -37.28
N TRP A 122 9.77 -9.62 -37.23
CA TRP A 122 10.05 -11.06 -37.14
C TRP A 122 9.48 -11.86 -38.33
N GLY A 123 8.67 -11.23 -39.19
CA GLY A 123 8.07 -11.91 -40.34
C GLY A 123 6.98 -12.91 -39.96
N THR A 124 6.39 -12.75 -38.76
CA THR A 124 5.31 -13.61 -38.26
C THR A 124 3.97 -12.95 -38.47
N GLU A 125 3.17 -13.53 -39.37
CA GLU A 125 1.77 -13.16 -39.60
C GLU A 125 0.89 -13.67 -38.45
N VAL A 126 0.19 -12.75 -37.80
CA VAL A 126 -0.66 -13.05 -36.66
C VAL A 126 -2.06 -13.39 -37.15
N SER A 127 -2.41 -14.68 -37.10
CA SER A 127 -3.72 -15.20 -37.54
C SER A 127 -4.70 -15.46 -36.39
N TRP A 128 -4.27 -15.27 -35.15
CA TRP A 128 -5.06 -15.50 -33.94
C TRP A 128 -5.51 -14.18 -33.29
N ILE A 129 -6.22 -14.26 -32.16
CA ILE A 129 -6.73 -13.07 -31.47
C ILE A 129 -5.56 -12.30 -30.85
N TRP A 130 -5.36 -11.07 -31.32
CA TRP A 130 -4.40 -10.13 -30.76
C TRP A 130 -5.13 -8.91 -30.20
N ALA A 131 -4.94 -8.65 -28.91
CA ALA A 131 -5.57 -7.58 -28.17
C ALA A 131 -4.51 -6.65 -27.57
N GLU A 132 -4.77 -5.35 -27.64
CA GLU A 132 -3.88 -4.32 -27.13
C GLU A 132 -4.41 -3.75 -25.81
N ASP A 133 -3.57 -3.66 -24.78
CA ASP A 133 -3.90 -2.98 -23.52
C ASP A 133 -2.99 -1.78 -23.30
N PHE A 134 -3.59 -0.59 -23.28
CA PHE A 134 -2.90 0.68 -23.16
C PHE A 134 -2.91 1.18 -21.71
N GLU A 135 -1.91 1.99 -21.33
CA GLU A 135 -1.87 2.68 -20.03
C GLU A 135 -3.22 3.40 -19.77
N PRO A 136 -3.94 3.09 -18.66
CA PRO A 136 -3.44 2.56 -17.38
C PRO A 136 -3.42 1.02 -17.20
N TYR A 137 -3.40 0.24 -18.28
CA TYR A 137 -3.29 -1.23 -18.30
C TYR A 137 -4.41 -1.93 -17.55
N ARG A 138 -5.66 -1.71 -17.98
CA ARG A 138 -6.84 -2.21 -17.25
C ARG A 138 -6.91 -3.73 -17.21
N ILE A 139 -6.40 -4.38 -18.26
CA ILE A 139 -6.45 -5.83 -18.41
C ILE A 139 -5.19 -6.42 -17.78
N ALA A 140 -4.00 -5.98 -18.21
CA ALA A 140 -2.73 -6.54 -17.77
C ALA A 140 -2.49 -6.33 -16.26
N ALA A 141 -3.04 -5.27 -15.64
CA ALA A 141 -2.99 -5.08 -14.19
C ALA A 141 -3.63 -6.24 -13.40
N ARG A 142 -4.64 -6.91 -13.97
CA ARG A 142 -5.31 -8.07 -13.35
C ARG A 142 -4.44 -9.33 -13.39
N TYR A 143 -3.50 -9.38 -14.34
CA TYR A 143 -2.61 -10.53 -14.57
C TYR A 143 -1.21 -10.35 -13.99
N VAL A 144 -0.97 -9.32 -13.18
CA VAL A 144 0.33 -9.02 -12.58
C VAL A 144 0.87 -10.19 -11.74
N ASP A 145 0.01 -10.87 -10.99
CA ASP A 145 0.42 -11.99 -10.13
C ASP A 145 0.86 -13.23 -10.95
N PHE A 146 0.39 -13.35 -12.20
CA PHE A 146 0.74 -14.43 -13.13
C PHE A 146 1.94 -14.10 -14.01
N THR A 147 2.22 -12.82 -14.25
CA THR A 147 3.32 -12.37 -15.12
C THR A 147 4.58 -12.01 -14.35
N ASN A 148 4.46 -11.71 -13.05
CA ASN A 148 5.63 -11.49 -12.19
C ASN A 148 6.19 -12.81 -11.67
N PHE A 149 7.49 -12.99 -11.82
CA PHE A 149 8.26 -14.07 -11.23
C PHE A 149 9.31 -13.49 -10.25
N GLU A 150 9.20 -13.87 -8.97
CA GLU A 150 10.06 -13.39 -7.88
C GLU A 150 10.27 -11.85 -7.87
N GLY A 151 9.18 -11.09 -8.08
CA GLY A 151 9.21 -9.62 -8.00
C GLY A 151 9.68 -8.91 -9.27
N GLY A 152 9.88 -9.61 -10.39
CA GLY A 152 10.14 -8.98 -11.70
C GLY A 152 9.19 -9.48 -12.79
N PHE A 153 8.91 -8.61 -13.75
CA PHE A 153 8.03 -8.91 -14.87
C PHE A 153 8.68 -9.88 -15.85
N SER A 154 8.01 -11.00 -16.13
CA SER A 154 8.39 -11.93 -17.18
C SER A 154 7.71 -11.57 -18.50
N ASN A 155 8.52 -11.48 -19.56
CA ASN A 155 8.07 -11.12 -20.88
C ASN A 155 8.79 -11.97 -21.94
N PRO A 156 8.10 -12.83 -22.70
CA PRO A 156 6.66 -13.10 -22.62
C PRO A 156 6.29 -14.06 -21.47
N THR A 157 5.00 -14.12 -21.13
CA THR A 157 4.41 -15.12 -20.22
C THR A 157 3.27 -15.85 -20.93
N ILE A 158 3.17 -17.16 -20.74
CA ILE A 158 2.09 -17.99 -21.30
C ILE A 158 1.28 -18.60 -20.16
N LEU A 159 -0.04 -18.50 -20.26
CA LEU A 159 -1.00 -19.09 -19.34
C LEU A 159 -1.85 -20.12 -20.09
N LEU A 160 -2.04 -21.28 -19.48
CA LEU A 160 -3.02 -22.28 -19.91
C LEU A 160 -4.25 -22.18 -19.02
N ILE A 161 -5.40 -21.96 -19.64
CA ILE A 161 -6.69 -21.84 -18.99
C ILE A 161 -7.54 -23.05 -19.39
N ASP A 162 -8.05 -23.78 -18.41
CA ASP A 162 -8.91 -24.93 -18.64
C ASP A 162 -10.35 -24.53 -19.01
N ARG A 163 -11.21 -25.54 -19.25
CA ARG A 163 -12.60 -25.34 -19.67
C ARG A 163 -13.46 -24.66 -18.61
N GLU A 164 -13.07 -24.78 -17.34
CA GLU A 164 -13.71 -24.18 -16.19
C GLU A 164 -13.27 -22.73 -15.95
N GLY A 165 -12.35 -22.21 -16.77
CA GLY A 165 -11.80 -20.87 -16.67
C GLY A 165 -10.72 -20.73 -15.59
N MET A 166 -10.06 -21.82 -15.22
CA MET A 166 -9.00 -21.86 -14.22
C MET A 166 -7.63 -21.86 -14.90
N VAL A 167 -6.70 -21.06 -14.39
CA VAL A 167 -5.29 -21.07 -14.77
C VAL A 167 -4.63 -22.30 -14.15
N VAL A 168 -4.20 -23.21 -15.02
CA VAL A 168 -3.63 -24.52 -14.67
C VAL A 168 -2.19 -24.68 -15.14
N GLY A 169 -1.70 -23.78 -16.01
CA GLY A 169 -0.32 -23.76 -16.48
C GLY A 169 0.20 -22.33 -16.59
N ILE A 170 1.41 -22.07 -16.09
CA ILE A 170 2.07 -20.76 -16.16
C ILE A 170 3.52 -20.95 -16.58
N TYR A 171 3.93 -20.28 -17.65
CA TYR A 171 5.29 -20.34 -18.18
C TYR A 171 5.84 -18.93 -18.35
N HIS A 172 6.84 -18.62 -17.54
CA HIS A 172 7.61 -17.38 -17.60
C HIS A 172 8.77 -17.60 -18.58
N VAL A 173 8.74 -17.01 -19.77
CA VAL A 173 9.75 -17.33 -20.79
C VAL A 173 11.08 -16.65 -20.46
N TYR A 174 11.05 -15.33 -20.26
CA TYR A 174 12.24 -14.53 -19.97
C TYR A 174 11.95 -13.45 -18.94
N GLN A 175 12.92 -13.14 -18.07
CA GLN A 175 12.86 -12.03 -17.12
C GLN A 175 14.14 -11.20 -17.17
N LEU A 176 13.99 -9.89 -17.33
CA LEU A 176 15.13 -8.98 -17.34
C LEU A 176 15.91 -9.05 -16.02
N GLY A 177 17.23 -9.24 -16.11
CA GLY A 177 18.11 -9.40 -14.95
C GLY A 177 18.30 -10.84 -14.47
N LYS A 178 17.44 -11.78 -14.89
CA LYS A 178 17.60 -13.22 -14.61
C LYS A 178 17.90 -14.06 -15.85
N GLY A 179 17.33 -13.71 -17.00
CA GLY A 179 17.45 -14.48 -18.24
C GLY A 179 16.22 -15.34 -18.51
N MET A 180 16.41 -16.46 -19.21
CA MET A 180 15.35 -17.45 -19.47
C MET A 180 14.94 -18.16 -18.17
N ILE A 181 13.65 -18.26 -17.88
CA ILE A 181 13.13 -18.94 -16.68
C ILE A 181 12.65 -20.35 -17.07
N ASP A 182 11.52 -20.44 -17.77
CA ASP A 182 10.91 -21.71 -18.20
C ASP A 182 11.27 -22.08 -19.64
N GLY A 183 12.09 -21.26 -20.32
CA GLY A 183 12.44 -21.48 -21.72
C GLY A 183 11.33 -21.05 -22.68
N VAL A 184 11.66 -21.04 -23.97
CA VAL A 184 10.65 -20.89 -25.03
C VAL A 184 9.77 -22.13 -25.03
N GLN A 185 8.46 -21.95 -25.02
CA GLN A 185 7.50 -23.03 -25.06
C GLN A 185 7.28 -23.46 -26.52
N ASP A 186 7.78 -24.64 -26.87
CA ASP A 186 7.69 -25.20 -28.22
C ASP A 186 6.25 -25.53 -28.62
N ALA A 187 5.91 -25.33 -29.88
CA ALA A 187 4.59 -25.62 -30.45
C ALA A 187 4.07 -27.04 -30.18
N PRO A 188 4.83 -28.14 -30.43
CA PRO A 188 4.34 -29.50 -30.17
C PRO A 188 4.09 -29.76 -28.69
N THR A 189 4.89 -29.14 -27.81
CA THR A 189 4.71 -29.26 -26.35
C THR A 189 3.43 -28.56 -25.91
N LEU A 190 3.22 -27.32 -26.35
CA LEU A 190 1.98 -26.58 -26.08
C LEU A 190 0.75 -27.30 -26.63
N GLN A 191 0.83 -27.82 -27.85
CA GLN A 191 -0.25 -28.59 -28.47
C GLN A 191 -0.61 -29.81 -27.62
N ALA A 192 0.37 -30.62 -27.20
CA ALA A 192 0.12 -31.79 -26.37
C ALA A 192 -0.54 -31.42 -25.02
N LYS A 193 -0.16 -30.28 -24.42
CA LYS A 193 -0.76 -29.78 -23.18
C LYS A 193 -2.20 -29.32 -23.38
N VAL A 194 -2.49 -28.58 -24.47
CA VAL A 194 -3.85 -28.19 -24.84
C VAL A 194 -4.73 -29.41 -25.06
N GLU A 195 -4.25 -30.40 -25.81
CA GLU A 195 -4.99 -31.64 -26.06
C GLU A 195 -5.23 -32.46 -24.78
N ALA A 196 -4.28 -32.46 -23.84
CA ALA A 196 -4.46 -33.10 -22.53
C ALA A 196 -5.53 -32.39 -21.68
N LEU A 197 -5.58 -31.06 -21.72
CA LEU A 197 -6.63 -30.26 -21.09
C LEU A 197 -8.00 -30.52 -21.73
N GLU A 198 -8.06 -30.63 -23.06
CA GLU A 198 -9.27 -30.99 -23.77
C GLU A 198 -9.76 -32.42 -23.43
N ARG A 199 -8.85 -33.33 -23.07
CA ARG A 199 -9.23 -34.68 -22.61
C ARG A 199 -9.58 -34.75 -21.12
N GLY A 200 -9.36 -33.67 -20.36
CA GLY A 200 -9.57 -33.65 -18.91
C GLY A 200 -8.55 -34.50 -18.15
N GLU A 201 -7.39 -34.76 -18.74
CA GLU A 201 -6.30 -35.57 -18.14
C GLU A 201 -5.41 -34.73 -17.20
N TRP A 202 -5.59 -33.42 -17.20
CA TRP A 202 -4.76 -32.48 -16.43
C TRP A 202 -5.17 -32.44 -14.97
N VAL A 203 -4.20 -32.60 -14.06
CA VAL A 203 -4.43 -32.56 -12.62
C VAL A 203 -3.44 -31.61 -11.96
N GLY A 204 -3.96 -30.58 -11.30
CA GLY A 204 -3.16 -29.59 -10.56
C GLY A 204 -2.70 -28.40 -11.41
N MET A 205 -1.76 -27.64 -10.85
CA MET A 205 -1.16 -26.47 -11.50
C MET A 205 0.29 -26.75 -11.86
N GLU A 206 0.68 -26.44 -13.10
CA GLU A 206 2.08 -26.43 -13.55
C GLU A 206 2.59 -24.98 -13.60
N GLY A 207 3.81 -24.74 -13.12
CA GLY A 207 4.39 -23.39 -13.02
C GLY A 207 4.23 -22.77 -11.65
N ALA A 208 4.86 -21.61 -11.45
CA ALA A 208 4.92 -20.94 -10.16
C ALA A 208 4.25 -19.56 -10.21
N VAL A 209 3.16 -19.39 -9.46
CA VAL A 209 2.56 -18.05 -9.30
C VAL A 209 3.35 -17.27 -8.24
N SER A 210 3.84 -16.07 -8.57
CA SER A 210 4.37 -15.16 -7.54
C SER A 210 3.22 -14.46 -6.82
N LEU A 211 2.47 -15.22 -6.02
CA LEU A 211 1.50 -14.63 -5.11
C LEU A 211 2.27 -13.92 -3.99
N HIS A 212 2.61 -12.65 -4.18
CA HIS A 212 3.04 -11.75 -3.12
C HIS A 212 1.85 -11.42 -2.21
N LYS A 213 1.27 -12.43 -1.54
CA LYS A 213 0.14 -12.22 -0.64
C LYS A 213 0.59 -11.26 0.46
N VAL A 214 0.08 -10.02 0.42
CA VAL A 214 0.13 -9.12 1.57
C VAL A 214 -0.73 -9.75 2.65
N THR A 215 -0.09 -10.53 3.51
CA THR A 215 -0.74 -11.19 4.62
C THR A 215 -1.03 -10.15 5.71
N LEU A 216 -2.06 -10.40 6.52
CA LEU A 216 -2.29 -9.65 7.76
C LEU A 216 -1.00 -9.57 8.61
N ILE A 217 -0.22 -10.66 8.61
CA ILE A 217 1.07 -10.77 9.32
C ILE A 217 2.09 -9.80 8.74
N GLY A 218 2.19 -9.72 7.41
CA GLY A 218 3.05 -8.76 6.72
C GLY A 218 2.71 -7.31 7.09
N MET A 219 1.42 -6.96 7.09
CA MET A 219 0.96 -5.60 7.46
C MET A 219 1.21 -5.28 8.93
N PHE A 220 1.00 -6.24 9.84
CA PHE A 220 1.33 -6.08 11.25
C PHE A 220 2.83 -5.88 11.47
N GLY A 221 3.67 -6.70 10.82
CA GLY A 221 5.13 -6.60 10.87
C GLY A 221 5.64 -5.29 10.29
N LEU A 222 5.09 -4.85 9.15
CA LEU A 222 5.40 -3.56 8.54
C LEU A 222 5.05 -2.41 9.50
N GLY A 223 3.93 -2.50 10.22
CA GLY A 223 3.57 -1.55 11.27
C GLY A 223 4.65 -1.44 12.35
N ILE A 224 5.10 -2.58 12.88
CA ILE A 224 6.17 -2.63 13.91
C ILE A 224 7.46 -2.00 13.40
N ILE A 225 7.90 -2.39 12.19
CA ILE A 225 9.13 -1.87 11.59
C ILE A 225 9.02 -0.34 11.42
N THR A 226 7.84 0.13 11.02
CA THR A 226 7.57 1.56 10.80
C THR A 226 7.54 2.37 12.09
N SER A 227 7.27 1.75 13.25
CA SER A 227 7.39 2.42 14.56
C SER A 227 8.83 2.85 14.88
N PHE A 228 9.83 2.22 14.28
CA PHE A 228 11.23 2.61 14.43
C PHE A 228 11.67 3.68 13.42
N SER A 229 10.78 4.09 12.51
CA SER A 229 11.03 5.20 11.60
C SER A 229 11.24 6.50 12.39
N PRO A 230 12.16 7.38 11.98
CA PRO A 230 12.43 8.64 12.66
C PRO A 230 11.19 9.54 12.83
N CYS A 231 10.15 9.37 11.99
CA CYS A 231 8.87 10.05 12.20
C CYS A 231 8.19 9.62 13.48
N SER A 232 8.07 8.31 13.69
CA SER A 232 7.44 7.69 14.85
C SER A 232 8.20 8.00 16.15
N LEU A 233 9.53 8.10 16.08
CA LEU A 233 10.39 8.53 17.19
C LEU A 233 10.11 9.98 17.63
N ALA A 234 9.84 10.89 16.69
CA ALA A 234 9.39 12.25 17.04
C ALA A 234 8.05 12.24 17.80
N LEU A 235 7.11 11.36 17.39
CA LEU A 235 5.82 11.18 18.07
C LEU A 235 6.02 10.67 19.49
N LEU A 236 6.95 9.73 19.66
CA LEU A 236 7.27 9.14 20.94
C LEU A 236 7.72 10.23 21.93
N ILE A 237 8.58 11.14 21.50
CA ILE A 237 9.06 12.27 22.32
C ILE A 237 7.92 13.21 22.70
N ALA A 238 7.02 13.53 21.77
CA ALA A 238 5.85 14.35 22.07
C ALA A 238 4.91 13.69 23.09
N MET A 239 4.69 12.37 22.96
CA MET A 239 3.94 11.56 23.91
C MET A 239 4.62 11.52 25.28
N PHE A 240 5.94 11.33 25.34
CA PHE A 240 6.73 11.43 26.55
C PHE A 240 6.56 12.80 27.23
N SER A 241 6.64 13.89 26.47
CA SER A 241 6.46 15.25 26.98
C SER A 241 5.05 15.46 27.54
N TYR A 242 4.02 14.96 26.86
CA TYR A 242 2.64 14.98 27.36
C TYR A 242 2.46 14.17 28.65
N ILE A 243 2.98 12.94 28.70
CA ILE A 243 2.92 12.08 29.89
C ILE A 243 3.67 12.75 31.06
N MET A 244 4.85 13.31 30.82
CA MET A 244 5.64 14.02 31.83
C MET A 244 4.92 15.28 32.35
N THR A 245 4.27 16.04 31.45
CA THR A 245 3.51 17.24 31.81
C THR A 245 2.26 16.89 32.61
N SER A 246 1.53 15.83 32.22
CA SER A 246 0.35 15.34 32.94
C SER A 246 0.73 14.78 34.32
N ARG A 247 1.87 14.09 34.43
CA ARG A 247 2.43 13.59 35.70
C ARG A 247 2.81 14.76 36.62
N ARG A 248 3.51 15.77 36.11
CA ARG A 248 3.88 16.98 36.87
C ARG A 248 2.64 17.71 37.39
N ARG A 249 1.57 17.77 36.59
CA ARG A 249 0.28 18.35 36.99
C ARG A 249 -0.40 17.57 38.12
N LYS A 250 -0.42 16.23 38.06
CA LYS A 250 -0.95 15.37 39.13
C LYS A 250 -0.16 15.51 40.44
N VAL A 251 1.16 15.60 40.36
CA VAL A 251 2.03 15.82 41.54
C VAL A 251 1.75 17.19 42.20
N LEU A 252 1.41 18.22 41.43
CA LEU A 252 1.03 19.53 41.97
C LEU A 252 -0.40 19.60 42.55
N SER A 253 -1.25 18.59 42.32
CA SER A 253 -2.67 18.60 42.73
C SER A 253 -2.98 17.73 43.95
N ASP A 254 -1.96 17.27 44.68
CA ASP A 254 -2.08 16.61 46.00
C ASP A 254 -2.96 15.34 46.03
N GLU A 255 -3.12 14.64 44.90
CA GLU A 255 -3.73 13.30 44.88
C GLU A 255 -2.69 12.22 45.26
N GLU A 256 -2.70 11.80 46.52
CA GLU A 256 -1.87 10.72 47.10
C GLU A 256 -2.22 9.29 46.60
N ASP A 257 -2.26 9.04 45.29
CA ASP A 257 -2.32 7.65 44.78
C ASP A 257 -1.06 7.29 43.99
N TYR A 258 -0.01 6.91 44.73
CA TYR A 258 1.28 6.44 44.20
C TYR A 258 1.24 4.96 43.76
N GLY A 259 0.04 4.39 43.55
CA GLY A 259 -0.18 2.95 43.46
C GLY A 259 -0.70 2.42 42.13
N SER A 260 -0.09 2.76 40.98
CA SER A 260 -0.21 1.99 39.69
C SER A 260 0.53 2.68 38.51
N SER A 261 1.78 3.11 38.69
CA SER A 261 2.50 3.92 37.68
C SER A 261 2.65 3.22 36.31
N ALA A 262 2.80 1.90 36.26
CA ALA A 262 2.92 1.17 34.98
C ALA A 262 1.56 0.93 34.30
N ARG A 263 0.54 0.49 35.05
CA ARG A 263 -0.76 0.12 34.46
C ARG A 263 -1.52 1.31 33.91
N GLU A 264 -1.35 2.52 34.46
CA GLU A 264 -1.92 3.73 33.85
C GLU A 264 -1.22 4.06 32.52
N GLY A 265 0.11 3.89 32.43
CA GLY A 265 0.89 4.04 31.19
C GLY A 265 0.47 3.04 30.10
N LEU A 266 0.17 1.80 30.50
CA LEU A 266 -0.37 0.78 29.61
C LEU A 266 -1.71 1.19 28.98
N TRP A 267 -2.66 1.65 29.81
CA TRP A 267 -3.97 2.11 29.31
C TRP A 267 -3.88 3.36 28.42
N ILE A 268 -2.95 4.25 28.73
CA ILE A 268 -2.65 5.42 27.89
C ILE A 268 -2.09 4.98 26.52
N GLY A 269 -1.16 4.03 26.51
CA GLY A 269 -0.62 3.46 25.27
C GLY A 269 -1.69 2.77 24.43
N ILE A 270 -2.56 1.96 25.05
CA ILE A 270 -3.67 1.28 24.35
C ILE A 270 -4.65 2.29 23.74
N ALA A 271 -5.03 3.32 24.50
CA ALA A 271 -5.94 4.37 24.02
C ALA A 271 -5.34 5.13 22.83
N PHE A 272 -4.04 5.43 22.88
CA PHE A 272 -3.30 6.06 21.79
C PHE A 272 -3.28 5.19 20.53
N THR A 273 -2.92 3.91 20.67
CA THR A 273 -2.86 2.94 19.57
C THR A 273 -4.23 2.75 18.92
N LEU A 274 -5.29 2.69 19.73
CA LEU A 274 -6.66 2.57 19.22
C LEU A 274 -7.06 3.79 18.39
N GLY A 275 -6.71 5.00 18.84
CA GLY A 275 -6.94 6.24 18.09
C GLY A 275 -6.25 6.21 16.73
N MET A 276 -4.99 5.76 16.68
CA MET A 276 -4.24 5.61 15.42
C MET A 276 -4.86 4.56 14.49
N ALA A 277 -5.18 3.38 15.03
CA ALA A 277 -5.71 2.27 14.24
C ALA A 277 -7.06 2.59 13.61
N ILE A 278 -7.94 3.34 14.31
CA ILE A 278 -9.23 3.78 13.76
C ILE A 278 -9.03 4.74 12.58
N VAL A 279 -8.09 5.69 12.67
CA VAL A 279 -7.81 6.60 11.55
C VAL A 279 -7.29 5.83 10.35
N PHE A 280 -6.39 4.87 10.55
CA PHE A 280 -5.89 4.02 9.45
C PHE A 280 -6.96 3.14 8.84
N PHE A 281 -7.88 2.59 9.65
CA PHE A 281 -9.03 1.86 9.15
C PHE A 281 -9.89 2.73 8.22
N VAL A 282 -10.26 3.94 8.67
CA VAL A 282 -11.07 4.88 7.88
C VAL A 282 -10.34 5.32 6.61
N LEU A 283 -9.04 5.62 6.72
CA LEU A 283 -8.21 5.97 5.57
C LEU A 283 -8.14 4.82 4.55
N GLY A 284 -8.04 3.57 5.02
CA GLY A 284 -8.02 2.38 4.16
C GLY A 284 -9.33 2.19 3.40
N LEU A 285 -10.48 2.35 4.08
CA LEU A 285 -11.79 2.32 3.43
C LEU A 285 -11.89 3.38 2.32
N PHE A 286 -11.37 4.58 2.58
CA PHE A 286 -11.42 5.70 1.63
C PHE A 286 -10.50 5.47 0.42
N ILE A 287 -9.27 5.00 0.65
CA ILE A 287 -8.29 4.72 -0.41
C ILE A 287 -8.79 3.59 -1.32
N SER A 288 -9.35 2.51 -0.75
CA SER A 288 -9.90 1.40 -1.54
C SER A 288 -11.05 1.83 -2.46
N ASN A 289 -11.79 2.88 -2.14
CA ASN A 289 -12.90 3.37 -2.97
C ASN A 289 -12.47 4.44 -4.00
N LEU A 290 -11.31 5.08 -3.82
CA LEU A 290 -10.84 6.20 -4.66
C LEU A 290 -9.62 5.89 -5.54
N GLY A 291 -9.11 4.64 -5.49
CA GLY A 291 -7.81 4.25 -6.03
C GLY A 291 -7.53 4.54 -7.51
N VAL A 292 -8.57 4.70 -8.33
CA VAL A 292 -8.42 4.97 -9.78
C VAL A 292 -8.30 6.47 -10.09
N PHE A 293 -8.88 7.35 -9.27
CA PHE A 293 -8.97 8.79 -9.58
C PHE A 293 -7.78 9.61 -9.06
N VAL A 294 -7.08 9.13 -8.03
CA VAL A 294 -6.00 9.89 -7.36
C VAL A 294 -4.69 9.85 -8.17
N ARG A 295 -4.48 8.83 -9.01
CA ARG A 295 -3.20 8.56 -9.68
C ARG A 295 -2.90 9.47 -10.88
N ASP A 296 -3.93 10.09 -11.47
CA ASP A 296 -3.79 10.90 -12.69
C ASP A 296 -3.60 12.42 -12.41
N SER A 297 -3.90 12.88 -11.20
CA SER A 297 -3.81 14.31 -10.91
C SER A 297 -2.41 14.70 -10.40
N ARG A 298 -1.60 15.34 -11.25
CA ARG A 298 -0.36 16.05 -10.84
C ARG A 298 -0.61 17.03 -9.68
N PHE A 299 -1.85 17.48 -9.53
CA PHE A 299 -2.31 18.34 -8.45
C PHE A 299 -2.13 17.70 -7.05
N PHE A 300 -2.26 16.38 -6.93
CA PHE A 300 -2.12 15.67 -5.66
C PHE A 300 -0.68 15.73 -5.12
N ASP A 301 0.32 15.53 -6.00
CA ASP A 301 1.74 15.62 -5.63
C ASP A 301 2.11 17.01 -5.11
N LEU A 302 1.58 18.07 -5.75
CA LEU A 302 1.78 19.45 -5.32
C LEU A 302 1.11 19.72 -3.95
N ALA A 303 -0.13 19.28 -3.77
CA ALA A 303 -0.86 19.45 -2.52
C ALA A 303 -0.18 18.70 -1.35
N ALA A 304 0.26 17.47 -1.58
CA ALA A 304 1.00 16.66 -0.60
C ALA A 304 2.37 17.29 -0.29
N GLY A 305 3.09 17.78 -1.30
CA GLY A 305 4.37 18.48 -1.13
C GLY A 305 4.25 19.76 -0.30
N ILE A 306 3.27 20.62 -0.61
CA ILE A 306 3.00 21.85 0.16
C ILE A 306 2.63 21.51 1.61
N LEU A 307 1.78 20.49 1.82
CA LEU A 307 1.39 20.05 3.16
C LEU A 307 2.60 19.54 3.96
N LEU A 308 3.46 18.72 3.36
CA LEU A 308 4.70 18.23 3.98
C LEU A 308 5.64 19.38 4.36
N VAL A 309 5.84 20.35 3.48
CA VAL A 309 6.68 21.53 3.77
C VAL A 309 6.07 22.34 4.93
N ALA A 310 4.76 22.58 4.91
CA ALA A 310 4.07 23.29 5.99
C ALA A 310 4.19 22.58 7.35
N LEU A 311 4.02 21.25 7.36
CA LEU A 311 4.20 20.42 8.55
C LEU A 311 5.65 20.42 9.04
N GLY A 312 6.63 20.31 8.14
CA GLY A 312 8.05 20.34 8.49
C GLY A 312 8.50 21.68 9.05
N ILE A 313 7.99 22.81 8.53
CA ILE A 313 8.23 24.14 9.09
C ILE A 313 7.65 24.26 10.50
N ASN A 314 6.44 23.73 10.73
CA ASN A 314 5.80 23.73 12.04
C ASN A 314 6.59 22.93 13.10
N VAL A 315 7.37 21.93 12.68
CA VAL A 315 8.28 21.17 13.56
C VAL A 315 9.49 22.02 13.99
N PHE A 316 10.00 22.92 13.14
CA PHE A 316 11.16 23.77 13.46
C PHE A 316 10.80 24.93 14.37
N LYS A 317 9.68 25.57 14.10
CA LYS A 317 9.10 26.63 14.92
C LYS A 317 7.58 26.54 14.84
N PRO A 318 6.87 26.47 15.97
CA PRO A 318 5.43 26.60 15.94
C PRO A 318 5.08 27.91 15.23
N ILE A 319 4.26 27.81 14.18
CA ILE A 319 3.96 28.88 13.21
C ILE A 319 3.52 30.21 13.88
N GLY A 320 3.09 30.17 15.15
CA GLY A 320 2.81 31.34 15.98
C GLY A 320 3.98 32.33 16.14
N GLU A 321 5.21 31.86 16.34
CA GLU A 321 6.37 32.74 16.61
C GLU A 321 6.99 33.36 15.35
N ILE A 322 6.80 32.73 14.18
CA ILE A 322 7.28 33.26 12.88
C ILE A 322 6.33 34.35 12.35
N LEU A 323 5.04 34.25 12.68
CA LEU A 323 4.01 35.14 12.14
C LEU A 323 3.89 36.48 12.89
N GLU A 324 4.36 36.56 14.14
CA GLU A 324 4.40 37.82 14.91
C GLU A 324 5.23 38.95 14.25
N PRO A 325 6.48 38.73 13.81
CA PRO A 325 7.30 39.80 13.22
C PRO A 325 6.82 40.24 11.84
N ILE A 326 6.14 39.36 11.09
CA ILE A 326 5.55 39.71 9.79
C ILE A 326 4.29 40.52 10.04
N LYS A 327 3.36 40.06 10.89
CA LYS A 327 2.09 40.76 11.18
C LYS A 327 2.28 42.18 11.74
N ALA A 328 3.40 42.45 12.41
CA ALA A 328 3.77 43.79 12.89
C ALA A 328 4.25 44.76 11.78
N ARG A 329 4.57 44.28 10.57
CA ARG A 329 5.11 45.07 9.44
C ARG A 329 4.12 45.28 8.28
N LEU A 330 2.89 44.76 8.36
CA LEU A 330 1.90 44.91 7.29
C LEU A 330 0.97 46.10 7.61
N PRO A 331 0.89 47.13 6.75
CA PRO A 331 -0.18 48.12 6.85
C PRO A 331 -1.51 47.46 6.46
N ALA A 332 -2.48 47.51 7.38
CA ALA A 332 -3.79 46.89 7.22
C ALA A 332 -4.50 47.36 5.94
N ARG A 333 -4.59 46.49 4.93
CA ARG A 333 -5.52 46.66 3.80
C ARG A 333 -6.84 46.03 4.20
N ARG A 334 -7.71 46.88 4.74
CA ARG A 334 -9.10 46.64 5.17
C ARG A 334 -9.92 46.08 4.00
N GLY A 335 -10.10 44.75 3.94
CA GLY A 335 -10.94 44.14 2.91
C GLY A 335 -11.06 42.61 2.95
N GLU A 336 -10.03 41.87 3.39
CA GLU A 336 -10.01 40.39 3.34
C GLU A 336 -9.93 39.73 4.75
N GLU A 337 -10.16 40.50 5.83
CA GLU A 337 -9.93 40.05 7.21
C GLU A 337 -11.09 39.24 7.83
N GLU A 338 -12.29 39.24 7.23
CA GLU A 338 -13.45 38.58 7.86
C GLU A 338 -13.43 37.04 7.70
N GLU A 339 -13.08 36.51 6.52
CA GLU A 339 -13.09 35.06 6.25
C GLU A 339 -11.94 34.31 6.95
N PHE A 340 -10.75 34.92 7.03
CA PHE A 340 -9.58 34.31 7.70
C PHE A 340 -9.68 34.37 9.24
N ARG A 341 -10.41 35.33 9.81
CA ARG A 341 -10.65 35.44 11.26
C ARG A 341 -11.65 34.40 11.77
N GLU A 342 -12.60 33.99 10.93
CA GLU A 342 -13.58 32.95 11.26
C GLU A 342 -12.94 31.56 11.39
N ARG A 343 -12.03 31.19 10.47
CA ARG A 343 -11.23 29.95 10.58
C ARG A 343 -10.30 29.95 11.79
N LYS A 344 -9.72 31.10 12.14
CA LYS A 344 -8.91 31.24 13.36
C LYS A 344 -9.76 30.98 14.60
N GLY A 345 -11.00 31.49 14.64
CA GLY A 345 -11.95 31.23 15.71
C GLY A 345 -12.40 29.77 15.81
N LEU A 346 -12.57 29.07 14.69
CA LEU A 346 -12.94 27.64 14.67
C LEU A 346 -11.79 26.74 15.13
N MET A 347 -10.57 27.00 14.66
CA MET A 347 -9.37 26.26 15.07
C MET A 347 -9.00 26.53 16.52
N GLU A 348 -9.13 27.77 16.99
CA GLU A 348 -8.89 28.16 18.39
C GLU A 348 -9.96 27.60 19.34
N ARG A 349 -11.23 27.52 18.90
CA ARG A 349 -12.29 26.79 19.60
C ARG A 349 -12.03 25.28 19.61
N ALA A 350 -11.60 24.68 18.51
CA ALA A 350 -11.26 23.27 18.45
C ALA A 350 -10.08 22.94 19.38
N VAL A 351 -9.06 23.80 19.43
CA VAL A 351 -7.91 23.68 20.33
C VAL A 351 -8.35 23.84 21.79
N ASN A 352 -9.16 24.84 22.12
CA ASN A 352 -9.68 25.03 23.48
C ASN A 352 -10.65 23.93 23.92
N LEU A 353 -11.48 23.42 23.01
CA LEU A 353 -12.34 22.26 23.24
C LEU A 353 -11.48 21.01 23.50
N SER A 354 -10.43 20.81 22.70
CA SER A 354 -9.46 19.73 22.92
C SER A 354 -8.79 19.86 24.27
N ILE A 355 -8.27 21.06 24.63
CA ILE A 355 -7.66 21.37 25.95
C ILE A 355 -8.64 21.16 27.11
N GLY A 356 -9.92 21.48 26.92
CA GLY A 356 -10.99 21.19 27.88
C GLY A 356 -11.26 19.69 28.02
N LEU A 357 -11.25 18.96 26.90
CA LEU A 357 -11.43 17.50 26.86
C LEU A 357 -10.24 16.76 27.51
N PHE A 358 -9.01 17.23 27.26
CA PHE A 358 -7.77 16.80 27.92
C PHE A 358 -7.83 16.96 29.44
N LYS A 359 -8.66 17.89 29.94
CA LYS A 359 -8.82 18.20 31.36
C LYS A 359 -9.70 17.20 32.10
N HIS A 360 -10.57 16.45 31.40
CA HIS A 360 -11.55 15.55 32.02
C HIS A 360 -11.05 14.11 32.16
N SER A 361 -10.17 13.64 31.26
CA SER A 361 -9.56 12.30 31.35
C SER A 361 -8.25 12.19 30.56
N VAL A 362 -7.21 11.68 31.20
CA VAL A 362 -5.88 11.44 30.58
C VAL A 362 -5.97 10.45 29.41
N PHE A 363 -6.93 9.51 29.43
CA PHE A 363 -7.13 8.51 28.37
C PHE A 363 -7.75 9.10 27.11
N ILE A 364 -8.73 10.00 27.25
CA ILE A 364 -9.31 10.73 26.13
C ILE A 364 -8.25 11.62 25.48
N GLY A 365 -7.36 12.19 26.30
CA GLY A 365 -6.20 12.89 25.79
C GLY A 365 -5.26 12.00 24.97
N ALA A 366 -4.91 10.83 25.48
CA ALA A 366 -4.07 9.88 24.73
C ALA A 366 -4.71 9.43 23.41
N PHE A 367 -6.01 9.16 23.41
CA PHE A 367 -6.76 8.78 22.21
C PHE A 367 -6.79 9.89 21.15
N THR A 368 -7.17 11.10 21.54
CA THR A 368 -7.24 12.25 20.63
C THR A 368 -5.86 12.61 20.07
N LEU A 369 -4.83 12.54 20.92
CA LEU A 369 -3.45 12.71 20.50
C LEU A 369 -3.06 11.66 19.45
N GLY A 370 -3.43 10.38 19.64
CA GLY A 370 -3.25 9.33 18.63
C GLY A 370 -3.96 9.63 17.30
N VAL A 371 -5.19 10.13 17.33
CA VAL A 371 -5.94 10.54 16.13
C VAL A 371 -5.22 11.67 15.37
N PHE A 372 -4.81 12.73 16.07
CA PHE A 372 -4.08 13.84 15.44
C PHE A 372 -2.76 13.38 14.84
N PHE A 373 -2.09 12.43 15.49
CA PHE A 373 -0.84 11.88 14.98
C PHE A 373 -1.03 11.01 13.76
N ALA A 374 -2.04 10.15 13.70
CA ALA A 374 -2.31 9.37 12.49
C ALA A 374 -2.60 10.28 11.28
N LEU A 375 -3.29 11.40 11.50
CA LEU A 375 -3.52 12.42 10.47
C LEU A 375 -2.25 13.18 10.08
N GLY A 376 -1.42 13.59 11.05
CA GLY A 376 -0.17 14.31 10.79
C GLY A 376 0.95 13.44 10.22
N TRP A 377 0.93 12.14 10.53
CA TRP A 377 1.87 11.14 10.04
C TRP A 377 1.48 10.62 8.64
N ALA A 378 0.23 10.84 8.21
CA ALA A 378 -0.29 10.36 6.94
C ALA A 378 0.64 10.61 5.73
N PRO A 379 1.20 11.81 5.49
CA PRO A 379 1.97 12.03 4.27
C PRO A 379 3.36 11.35 4.27
N CYS A 380 3.89 10.93 5.42
CA CYS A 380 5.10 10.11 5.51
C CYS A 380 4.78 8.61 5.53
N ALA A 381 3.71 8.22 6.23
CA ALA A 381 3.18 6.85 6.26
C ALA A 381 2.76 6.40 4.85
N ILE A 382 2.08 7.27 4.12
CA ILE A 382 1.59 7.00 2.76
C ILE A 382 2.76 6.60 1.89
N SER A 383 3.89 7.32 1.88
CA SER A 383 5.05 6.95 1.04
C SER A 383 5.65 5.59 1.36
N LEU A 384 5.66 5.18 2.63
CA LEU A 384 6.20 3.88 3.07
C LEU A 384 5.23 2.72 2.80
N VAL A 385 3.94 2.99 2.89
CA VAL A 385 2.87 1.99 2.71
C VAL A 385 2.33 2.00 1.26
N PHE A 386 2.78 2.96 0.43
CA PHE A 386 2.34 3.16 -0.95
C PHE A 386 2.50 1.91 -1.82
N PRO A 387 3.64 1.19 -1.79
CA PRO A 387 3.79 -0.01 -2.62
C PRO A 387 2.78 -1.10 -2.25
N ALA A 388 2.54 -1.31 -0.95
CA ALA A 388 1.55 -2.26 -0.45
C ALA A 388 0.11 -1.83 -0.79
N LEU A 389 -0.18 -0.53 -0.75
CA LEU A 389 -1.49 0.03 -1.12
C LEU A 389 -1.75 -0.04 -2.61
N ILE A 390 -0.75 0.28 -3.45
CA ILE A 390 -0.86 0.12 -4.91
C ILE A 390 -1.23 -1.32 -5.23
N TRP A 391 -0.54 -2.27 -4.61
CA TRP A 391 -0.79 -3.70 -4.84
C TRP A 391 -2.17 -4.13 -4.33
N LEU A 392 -2.61 -3.67 -3.15
CA LEU A 392 -3.97 -3.90 -2.64
C LEU A 392 -5.06 -3.37 -3.58
N ILE A 393 -4.81 -2.26 -4.28
CA ILE A 393 -5.74 -1.65 -5.25
C ILE A 393 -5.76 -2.44 -6.57
N SER A 394 -4.68 -3.14 -6.93
CA SER A 394 -4.61 -3.97 -8.15
C SER A 394 -5.41 -5.26 -8.04
N GLN A 395 -5.85 -5.63 -6.84
CA GLN A 395 -6.71 -6.79 -6.61
C GLN A 395 -8.16 -6.32 -6.45
N ASP A 396 -9.13 -7.10 -6.95
CA ASP A 396 -10.57 -6.87 -6.74
C ASP A 396 -10.97 -7.21 -5.28
N ILE A 397 -10.35 -6.52 -4.32
CA ILE A 397 -10.61 -6.72 -2.89
C ILE A 397 -11.69 -5.76 -2.41
N SER A 398 -12.57 -6.25 -1.54
CA SER A 398 -13.54 -5.40 -0.85
C SER A 398 -12.87 -4.27 -0.08
N ALA A 399 -13.49 -3.08 -0.07
CA ALA A 399 -12.99 -1.93 0.68
C ALA A 399 -12.76 -2.25 2.18
N LEU A 400 -13.60 -3.13 2.74
CA LEU A 400 -13.48 -3.62 4.11
C LEU A 400 -12.14 -4.30 4.37
N THR A 401 -11.64 -5.10 3.42
CA THR A 401 -10.35 -5.78 3.55
C THR A 401 -9.19 -4.78 3.56
N GLY A 402 -9.21 -3.77 2.68
CA GLY A 402 -8.23 -2.69 2.68
C GLY A 402 -8.22 -1.90 3.99
N GLY A 403 -9.41 -1.59 4.52
CA GLY A 403 -9.58 -0.98 5.85
C GLY A 403 -8.99 -1.86 6.96
N LEU A 404 -9.30 -3.17 6.97
CA LEU A 404 -8.83 -4.11 7.99
C LEU A 404 -7.30 -4.27 7.96
N MET A 405 -6.69 -4.32 6.77
CA MET A 405 -5.24 -4.40 6.62
C MET A 405 -4.54 -3.17 7.22
N LEU A 406 -5.05 -1.96 6.96
CA LEU A 406 -4.51 -0.74 7.56
C LEU A 406 -4.80 -0.61 9.06
N PHE A 407 -5.91 -1.15 9.54
CA PHE A 407 -6.16 -1.28 10.97
C PHE A 407 -5.09 -2.14 11.66
N VAL A 408 -4.79 -3.30 11.10
CA VAL A 408 -3.77 -4.23 11.60
C VAL A 408 -2.38 -3.61 11.55
N PHE A 409 -2.07 -2.86 10.49
CA PHE A 409 -0.87 -2.03 10.41
C PHE A 409 -0.79 -1.00 11.55
N GLY A 410 -1.89 -0.27 11.82
CA GLY A 410 -1.98 0.69 12.92
C GLY A 410 -1.81 0.06 14.30
N VAL A 411 -2.37 -1.14 14.51
CA VAL A 411 -2.16 -1.93 15.73
C VAL A 411 -0.68 -2.33 15.86
N GLY A 412 -0.07 -2.84 14.80
CA GLY A 412 1.35 -3.18 14.76
C GLY A 412 2.25 -2.00 15.10
N HIS A 413 1.92 -0.81 14.59
CA HIS A 413 2.65 0.42 14.89
C HIS A 413 2.58 0.80 16.39
N GLY A 414 1.45 0.54 17.03
CA GLY A 414 1.26 0.77 18.46
C GLY A 414 1.97 -0.21 19.37
N VAL A 415 2.37 -1.39 18.89
CA VAL A 415 2.98 -2.45 19.71
C VAL A 415 4.28 -1.97 20.37
N PRO A 416 5.24 -1.33 19.68
CA PRO A 416 6.43 -0.76 20.33
C PRO A 416 6.12 0.44 21.23
N ILE A 417 5.06 1.21 20.94
CA ILE A 417 4.71 2.43 21.67
C ILE A 417 4.17 2.11 23.07
N ILE A 418 3.40 1.03 23.22
CA ILE A 418 2.76 0.65 24.49
C ILE A 418 3.80 0.37 25.61
N PRO A 419 4.83 -0.48 25.42
CA PRO A 419 5.90 -0.69 26.39
C PRO A 419 6.65 0.60 26.71
N ILE A 420 6.89 1.44 25.70
CA ILE A 420 7.62 2.68 25.92
C ILE A 420 6.79 3.63 26.79
N ALA A 421 5.52 3.85 26.47
CA ALA A 421 4.60 4.66 27.28
C ALA A 421 4.49 4.16 28.73
N THR A 422 4.48 2.83 28.90
CA THR A 422 4.48 2.16 30.21
C THR A 422 5.78 2.42 30.98
N PHE A 423 6.93 2.23 30.34
CA PHE A 423 8.26 2.42 30.93
C PHE A 423 8.55 3.89 31.27
N SER A 424 8.10 4.81 30.42
CA SER A 424 8.17 6.27 30.59
C SER A 424 7.70 6.71 31.97
N ARG A 425 6.59 6.11 32.41
CA ARG A 425 5.91 6.44 33.66
C ARG A 425 6.59 5.81 34.88
N SER A 426 7.38 4.76 34.67
CA SER A 426 8.15 4.07 35.73
C SER A 426 9.49 4.76 36.05
N PHE A 427 10.18 5.36 35.07
CA PHE A 427 11.55 5.86 35.22
C PHE A 427 11.75 7.37 35.06
N GLY A 428 10.67 8.15 34.89
CA GLY A 428 10.68 9.55 34.46
C GLY A 428 11.23 10.62 35.42
N GLY A 429 12.38 10.41 36.05
CA GLY A 429 13.06 11.38 36.91
C GLY A 429 14.33 11.97 36.29
N LYS A 430 15.40 11.16 36.15
CA LYS A 430 16.71 11.61 35.65
C LYS A 430 16.97 11.31 34.17
N LEU A 431 16.43 10.21 33.65
CA LEU A 431 16.56 9.84 32.23
C LEU A 431 15.71 10.70 31.29
N GLY A 432 14.70 11.42 31.80
CA GLY A 432 13.76 12.17 30.97
C GLY A 432 14.36 13.42 30.33
N GLU A 433 15.18 14.18 31.04
CA GLU A 433 15.74 15.44 30.52
C GLU A 433 16.78 15.21 29.42
N GLU A 434 17.63 14.21 29.59
CA GLU A 434 18.63 13.81 28.58
C GLU A 434 17.95 13.23 27.33
N TYR A 435 16.90 12.43 27.50
CA TYR A 435 16.09 11.91 26.40
C TYR A 435 15.34 13.01 25.64
N LEU A 436 14.84 14.04 26.34
CA LEU A 436 14.19 15.20 25.71
C LEU A 436 15.19 16.07 24.92
N ALA A 437 16.44 16.20 25.40
CA ALA A 437 17.49 16.93 24.70
C ALA A 437 17.94 16.22 23.40
N VAL A 438 18.22 14.92 23.49
CA VAL A 438 18.54 14.08 22.31
C VAL A 438 17.34 14.05 21.35
N GLY A 439 16.12 13.97 21.90
CA GLY A 439 14.90 13.98 21.13
C GLY A 439 14.71 15.28 20.34
N SER A 440 15.01 16.44 20.92
CA SER A 440 14.93 17.73 20.22
C SER A 440 15.86 17.81 19.00
N ALA A 441 17.07 17.25 19.10
CA ALA A 441 17.99 17.18 17.97
C ALA A 441 17.47 16.25 16.86
N ILE A 442 16.94 15.08 17.22
CA ILE A 442 16.36 14.11 16.27
C ILE A 442 15.13 14.71 15.57
N VAL A 443 14.25 15.38 16.31
CA VAL A 443 13.05 16.05 15.77
C VAL A 443 13.42 17.13 14.77
N LYS A 444 14.46 17.93 15.05
CA LYS A 444 14.96 18.94 14.10
C LYS A 444 15.55 18.30 12.85
N ALA A 445 16.40 17.30 12.97
CA ALA A 445 16.97 16.60 11.83
C ALA A 445 15.88 16.01 10.92
N PHE A 446 14.84 15.41 11.52
CA PHE A 446 13.72 14.85 10.80
C PHE A 446 12.82 15.94 10.17
N GLY A 447 12.62 17.07 10.84
CA GLY A 447 11.93 18.23 10.26
C GLY A 447 12.60 18.73 8.98
N ILE A 448 13.93 18.79 8.94
CA ILE A 448 14.69 19.11 7.71
C ILE A 448 14.39 18.07 6.63
N MET A 449 14.45 16.78 6.98
CA MET A 449 14.20 15.68 6.03
C MET A 449 12.79 15.75 5.43
N ILE A 450 11.75 16.00 6.24
CA ILE A 450 10.38 16.20 5.76
C ILE A 450 10.29 17.36 4.77
N ILE A 451 10.93 18.50 5.07
CA ILE A 451 10.93 19.65 4.18
C ILE A 451 11.59 19.29 2.85
N ILE A 452 12.73 18.59 2.88
CA ILE A 452 13.42 18.13 1.68
C ILE A 452 12.51 17.21 0.86
N THR A 453 11.87 16.21 1.48
CA THR A 453 10.93 15.31 0.80
C THR A 453 9.74 16.07 0.21
N GLY A 454 9.16 17.01 0.95
CA GLY A 454 8.05 17.85 0.47
C GLY A 454 8.46 18.72 -0.73
N LEU A 455 9.69 19.26 -0.73
CA LEU A 455 10.25 19.99 -1.87
C LEU A 455 10.46 19.08 -3.09
N VAL A 456 10.92 17.85 -2.90
CA VAL A 456 11.06 16.86 -3.99
C VAL A 456 9.69 16.54 -4.60
N TYR A 457 8.67 16.31 -3.77
CA TYR A 457 7.30 16.08 -4.24
C TYR A 457 6.74 17.30 -5.00
N ALA A 458 6.96 18.51 -4.49
CA ALA A 458 6.57 19.73 -5.19
C ALA A 458 7.34 19.94 -6.51
N ALA A 459 8.63 19.56 -6.57
CA ALA A 459 9.43 19.64 -7.80
C ALA A 459 8.94 18.69 -8.89
N ARG A 460 8.36 17.55 -8.52
CA ARG A 460 7.75 16.59 -9.45
C ARG A 460 6.58 17.20 -10.24
N TYR A 461 5.82 18.11 -9.62
CA TYR A 461 4.76 18.87 -10.30
C TYR A 461 5.31 19.70 -11.47
N PHE A 462 6.51 20.28 -11.33
CA PHE A 462 7.16 21.08 -12.36
C PHE A 462 7.87 20.25 -13.45
N GLY A 463 7.74 18.92 -13.41
CA GLY A 463 8.31 18.02 -14.42
C GLY A 463 9.76 17.58 -14.16
N TYR A 464 10.34 17.95 -13.02
CA TYR A 464 11.65 17.42 -12.59
C TYR A 464 11.47 16.01 -12.01
N LYS A 465 11.83 14.98 -12.79
CA LYS A 465 11.87 13.58 -12.32
C LYS A 465 13.16 13.33 -11.53
N LEU A 466 13.14 13.61 -10.23
CA LEU A 466 14.14 13.14 -9.29
C LEU A 466 13.68 11.76 -8.77
N TRP A 467 14.02 10.72 -9.54
CA TRP A 467 13.60 9.31 -9.45
C TRP A 467 12.26 8.96 -10.12
#